data_AF-A0A9N8HGX9-F1
#
_entry.id   AF-A0A9N8HGX9-F1
#
_cell.length_a   1.000
_cell.length_b   1.000
_cell.length_c   1.000
_cell.angle_alpha   90.00
_cell.angle_beta   90.00
_cell.angle_gamma   90.00
#
_symmetry.space_group_name_H-M   'P 1'
#
loop_
_entity.id
_entity.type
_entity.pdbx_description
1 polymer ?
#
loop_
_entity_poly.entity_id
_entity_poly.type
_entity_poly.pdbx_seq_one_letter_code
_entity_poly.pdbx_strand_id
1 'polypeptide(L)'
;MLQARRGAWPNSIVLANVLVWQFVLGDVGETTKMFLDDMSLHFDESTTYPDFLYEELSNCMAKWGVEQLEETQDAAFQKFYDYYLSGGSRGDAWGGREEDFLESKLNKSALFGTTYRTYEVQEPCNYVSNVGFYRSAIRVCDYKTWNIPVSDQIALMQTFITTGTSSCWFHGSMTNAGQQFDAHMVAILINNAYQILIRGTGTNSTILWTVGQDIEPIPFPELVTDITYMPLNYGVPEWIPFLLELQMQRSINLIIVALLAFGCYAFLPSSICDCLVQDVIAPELLNEVETDFFVNQYIPELNMLIETQDFPLPLLQGGPLFIKLMGVAIAFIWAFVFQKEQLPVPCLEGDFFNLTALGAIKSPLVDFLASLLHGVHNTDDRGFFDPRRGHPYPGSEFCNKQSPHALYHERAADAVFELYAVADEVEQLFIQRSNHRRKL
;
A
#
# COMPACT_ATOMS: atom_id res chain seq x y z
N MET A 1 30.52 -43.64 25.89
CA MET A 1 29.50 -44.68 26.15
C MET A 1 28.38 -44.08 26.98
N LEU A 2 27.33 -43.56 26.33
CA LEU A 2 26.10 -43.10 26.97
C LEU A 2 24.96 -43.59 26.07
N GLN A 3 24.19 -44.57 26.56
CA GLN A 3 23.05 -45.17 25.87
C GLN A 3 21.83 -44.24 26.00
N ALA A 4 21.31 -43.78 24.86
CA ALA A 4 20.03 -43.09 24.78
C ALA A 4 18.88 -44.13 24.85
N ARG A 5 18.01 -43.99 25.86
CA ARG A 5 16.73 -44.71 25.95
C ARG A 5 15.71 -44.01 25.06
N ARG A 6 15.23 -44.69 24.01
CA ARG A 6 14.04 -44.29 23.24
C ARG A 6 12.79 -44.73 24.02
N GLY A 7 12.06 -43.77 24.57
CA GLY A 7 10.71 -43.99 25.09
C GLY A 7 9.69 -43.82 23.96
N ALA A 8 8.86 -44.84 23.75
CA ALA A 8 7.73 -44.77 22.83
C ALA A 8 6.65 -43.84 23.41
N TRP A 9 6.25 -42.84 22.64
CA TRP A 9 5.09 -42.00 22.95
C TRP A 9 3.81 -42.70 22.46
N PRO A 10 2.66 -42.55 23.16
CA PRO A 10 1.42 -43.19 22.76
C PRO A 10 0.79 -42.51 21.53
N ASN A 11 0.51 -43.30 20.49
CA ASN A 11 -0.07 -42.89 19.20
C ASN A 11 -1.48 -42.27 19.28
N SER A 12 -2.07 -42.10 20.45
CA SER A 12 -3.45 -41.60 20.63
C SER A 12 -3.57 -40.07 20.69
N ILE A 13 -2.47 -39.33 20.92
CA ILE A 13 -2.49 -37.85 20.91
C ILE A 13 -2.33 -37.28 19.48
N VAL A 14 -1.70 -38.03 18.58
CA VAL A 14 -1.46 -37.59 17.19
C VAL A 14 -2.77 -37.57 16.38
N LEU A 15 -3.68 -38.53 16.62
CA LEU A 15 -4.96 -38.60 15.90
C LEU A 15 -5.97 -37.51 16.29
N ALA A 16 -5.95 -37.03 17.53
CA ALA A 16 -6.81 -35.91 17.96
C ALA A 16 -6.37 -34.58 17.35
N ASN A 17 -5.05 -34.35 17.20
CA ASN A 17 -4.55 -33.17 16.51
C ASN A 17 -4.86 -33.24 15.00
N VAL A 18 -4.69 -34.39 14.34
CA VAL A 18 -4.97 -34.50 12.89
C VAL A 18 -6.45 -34.28 12.54
N LEU A 19 -7.40 -34.70 13.39
CA LEU A 19 -8.84 -34.48 13.16
C LEU A 19 -9.30 -33.04 13.44
N VAL A 20 -8.63 -32.31 14.33
CA VAL A 20 -8.89 -30.87 14.52
C VAL A 20 -8.38 -30.07 13.31
N TRP A 21 -7.22 -30.44 12.75
CA TRP A 21 -6.70 -29.76 11.56
C TRP A 21 -7.56 -30.01 10.30
N GLN A 22 -8.15 -31.20 10.12
CA GLN A 22 -9.05 -31.47 8.99
C GLN A 22 -10.43 -30.77 9.06
N PHE A 23 -10.85 -30.27 10.23
CA PHE A 23 -12.06 -29.46 10.37
C PHE A 23 -11.80 -27.96 10.30
N VAL A 24 -10.52 -27.55 10.27
CA VAL A 24 -10.08 -26.14 10.22
C VAL A 24 -9.51 -25.77 8.84
N LEU A 25 -9.19 -26.74 8.00
CA LEU A 25 -8.96 -26.50 6.57
C LEU A 25 -10.32 -26.29 5.89
N GLY A 26 -10.87 -25.09 6.06
CA GLY A 26 -11.92 -24.59 5.18
C GLY A 26 -11.48 -24.65 3.72
N ASP A 27 -12.43 -24.60 2.80
CA ASP A 27 -12.12 -24.47 1.39
C ASP A 27 -11.24 -23.22 1.16
N VAL A 28 -10.33 -23.26 0.19
CA VAL A 28 -9.48 -22.11 -0.14
C VAL A 28 -10.35 -20.89 -0.42
N GLY A 29 -10.04 -19.77 0.21
CA GLY A 29 -10.77 -18.51 0.17
C GLY A 29 -11.75 -18.30 1.34
N GLU A 30 -12.12 -19.36 2.06
CA GLU A 30 -13.09 -19.24 3.15
C GLU A 30 -12.58 -18.32 4.26
N THR A 31 -11.28 -18.33 4.56
CA THR A 31 -10.76 -17.55 5.69
C THR A 31 -10.79 -16.04 5.40
N THR A 32 -10.33 -15.63 4.22
CA THR A 32 -10.33 -14.23 3.80
C THR A 32 -11.76 -13.70 3.71
N LYS A 33 -12.66 -14.44 3.05
CA LYS A 33 -14.08 -14.06 2.96
C LYS A 33 -14.70 -13.91 4.34
N MET A 34 -14.44 -14.87 5.22
CA MET A 34 -14.93 -14.88 6.58
C MET A 34 -14.51 -13.63 7.38
N PHE A 35 -13.26 -13.19 7.25
CA PHE A 35 -12.80 -11.95 7.88
C PHE A 35 -13.47 -10.69 7.28
N LEU A 36 -13.67 -10.65 5.96
CA LEU A 36 -14.42 -9.56 5.33
C LEU A 36 -15.89 -9.53 5.78
N ASP A 37 -16.51 -10.69 5.92
CA ASP A 37 -17.86 -10.83 6.47
C ASP A 37 -17.93 -10.37 7.93
N ASP A 38 -16.92 -10.66 8.75
CA ASP A 38 -16.83 -10.19 10.13
C ASP A 38 -16.69 -8.66 10.20
N MET A 39 -15.93 -8.05 9.28
CA MET A 39 -15.84 -6.59 9.15
C MET A 39 -17.20 -5.96 8.86
N SER A 40 -17.98 -6.56 7.96
CA SER A 40 -19.34 -6.13 7.65
C SER A 40 -20.28 -6.30 8.83
N LEU A 41 -20.29 -7.49 9.44
CA LEU A 41 -21.16 -7.83 10.56
C LEU A 41 -21.00 -6.85 11.73
N HIS A 42 -19.78 -6.36 11.98
CA HIS A 42 -19.51 -5.40 13.04
C HIS A 42 -20.19 -4.04 12.79
N PHE A 43 -20.13 -3.52 11.56
CA PHE A 43 -20.60 -2.17 11.24
C PHE A 43 -22.03 -2.10 10.69
N ASP A 44 -22.53 -3.20 10.16
CA ASP A 44 -23.86 -3.33 9.60
C ASP A 44 -24.43 -4.67 10.08
N GLU A 45 -25.12 -4.64 11.23
CA GLU A 45 -25.66 -5.80 11.96
C GLU A 45 -26.59 -6.72 11.13
N SER A 46 -26.82 -6.40 9.85
CA SER A 46 -27.75 -7.08 8.95
C SER A 46 -27.15 -7.59 7.63
N THR A 47 -25.89 -7.29 7.29
CA THR A 47 -25.33 -7.65 5.98
C THR A 47 -24.03 -8.47 6.06
N THR A 48 -23.92 -9.48 5.20
CA THR A 48 -22.63 -10.07 4.83
C THR A 48 -21.83 -9.06 4.01
N TYR A 49 -20.51 -9.19 3.97
CA TYR A 49 -19.74 -8.45 2.98
C TYR A 49 -20.33 -8.77 1.61
N PRO A 50 -20.56 -7.76 0.75
CA PRO A 50 -21.33 -8.02 -0.45
C PRO A 50 -20.65 -9.14 -1.24
N ASP A 51 -21.32 -10.29 -1.38
CA ASP A 51 -20.69 -11.51 -1.90
C ASP A 51 -20.04 -11.25 -3.27
N PHE A 52 -20.64 -10.36 -4.07
CA PHE A 52 -20.10 -9.91 -5.34
C PHE A 52 -18.68 -9.34 -5.25
N LEU A 53 -18.32 -8.65 -4.16
CA LEU A 53 -17.05 -7.93 -4.05
C LEU A 53 -15.92 -8.90 -3.71
N TYR A 54 -16.23 -9.92 -2.92
CA TYR A 54 -15.30 -11.04 -2.72
C TYR A 54 -15.17 -11.89 -3.99
N GLU A 55 -16.28 -12.16 -4.70
CA GLU A 55 -16.23 -12.84 -6.01
C GLU A 55 -15.39 -12.07 -7.04
N GLU A 56 -15.52 -10.74 -7.10
CA GLU A 56 -14.68 -9.88 -7.96
C GLU A 56 -13.20 -9.95 -7.58
N LEU A 57 -12.91 -9.92 -6.27
CA LEU A 57 -11.53 -10.07 -5.77
C LEU A 57 -10.95 -11.44 -6.12
N SER A 58 -11.70 -12.52 -5.91
CA SER A 58 -11.29 -13.89 -6.24
C SER A 58 -11.08 -14.06 -7.76
N ASN A 59 -12.00 -13.52 -8.57
CA ASN A 59 -11.83 -13.47 -10.03
C ASN A 59 -10.59 -12.67 -10.45
N CYS A 60 -10.30 -11.57 -9.77
CA CYS A 60 -9.09 -10.77 -10.01
C CYS A 60 -7.82 -11.58 -9.67
N MET A 61 -7.77 -12.23 -8.51
CA MET A 61 -6.66 -13.11 -8.11
C MET A 61 -6.44 -14.26 -9.12
N ALA A 62 -7.52 -14.82 -9.65
CA ALA A 62 -7.47 -15.90 -10.65
C ALA A 62 -7.09 -15.42 -12.07
N LYS A 63 -7.26 -14.13 -12.39
CA LYS A 63 -7.19 -13.59 -13.76
C LYS A 63 -5.91 -13.95 -14.52
N TRP A 64 -4.78 -13.95 -13.84
CA TRP A 64 -3.46 -14.20 -14.45
C TRP A 64 -2.84 -15.54 -14.06
N GLY A 65 -3.62 -16.45 -13.44
CA GLY A 65 -3.13 -17.77 -13.05
C GLY A 65 -2.03 -17.73 -11.99
N VAL A 66 -2.05 -16.72 -11.12
CA VAL A 66 -1.14 -16.64 -9.97
C VAL A 66 -1.63 -17.66 -8.95
N GLU A 67 -1.00 -18.82 -8.95
CA GLU A 67 -1.34 -19.91 -8.04
C GLU A 67 -1.21 -19.45 -6.58
N GLN A 68 -2.13 -19.91 -5.72
CA GLN A 68 -2.07 -19.73 -4.27
C GLN A 68 -2.20 -18.29 -3.72
N LEU A 69 -2.56 -17.29 -4.53
CA LEU A 69 -2.75 -15.93 -4.01
C LEU A 69 -3.90 -15.85 -2.99
N GLU A 70 -5.00 -16.57 -3.25
CA GLU A 70 -6.11 -16.71 -2.32
C GLU A 70 -5.71 -17.51 -1.06
N GLU A 71 -4.97 -18.62 -1.23
CA GLU A 71 -4.39 -19.40 -0.12
C GLU A 71 -3.48 -18.53 0.77
N THR A 72 -2.77 -17.59 0.17
CA THR A 72 -1.88 -16.66 0.86
C THR A 72 -2.65 -15.68 1.74
N GLN A 73 -3.76 -15.12 1.23
CA GLN A 73 -4.62 -14.24 2.02
C GLN A 73 -5.25 -15.01 3.19
N ASP A 74 -5.69 -16.23 2.93
CA ASP A 74 -6.23 -17.11 3.95
C ASP A 74 -5.19 -17.43 5.03
N ALA A 75 -3.97 -17.77 4.63
CA ALA A 75 -2.88 -18.02 5.58
C ALA A 75 -2.55 -16.78 6.42
N ALA A 76 -2.61 -15.59 5.83
CA ALA A 76 -2.36 -14.35 6.55
C ALA A 76 -3.46 -14.05 7.58
N PHE A 77 -4.75 -14.16 7.21
CA PHE A 77 -5.85 -13.96 8.16
C PHE A 77 -5.95 -15.08 9.20
N GLN A 78 -5.63 -16.33 8.84
CA GLN A 78 -5.55 -17.42 9.81
C GLN A 78 -4.47 -17.14 10.85
N LYS A 79 -3.27 -16.73 10.42
CA LYS A 79 -2.20 -16.34 11.34
C LYS A 79 -2.59 -15.13 12.20
N PHE A 80 -3.39 -14.21 11.70
CA PHE A 80 -3.88 -13.06 12.48
C PHE A 80 -4.73 -13.56 13.65
N TYR A 81 -5.66 -14.47 13.36
CA TYR A 81 -6.50 -15.10 14.37
C TYR A 81 -5.69 -15.92 15.38
N ASP A 82 -4.77 -16.75 14.89
CA ASP A 82 -3.93 -17.60 15.76
C ASP A 82 -3.05 -16.74 16.69
N TYR A 83 -2.53 -15.62 16.17
CA TYR A 83 -1.73 -14.66 16.96
C TYR A 83 -2.58 -13.95 18.02
N TYR A 84 -3.83 -13.60 17.70
CA TYR A 84 -4.79 -13.11 18.69
C TYR A 84 -5.03 -14.15 19.78
N LEU A 85 -5.33 -15.40 19.42
CA LEU A 85 -5.59 -16.48 20.38
C LEU A 85 -4.40 -16.79 21.29
N SER A 86 -3.17 -16.60 20.80
CA SER A 86 -1.95 -16.77 21.61
C SER A 86 -1.64 -15.58 22.51
N GLY A 87 -2.34 -14.44 22.34
CA GLY A 87 -2.02 -13.17 22.98
C GLY A 87 -0.78 -12.47 22.39
N GLY A 88 -0.40 -12.83 21.17
CA GLY A 88 0.82 -12.38 20.50
C GLY A 88 2.06 -13.19 20.89
N SER A 89 3.24 -12.59 20.75
CA SER A 89 4.53 -13.20 21.09
C SER A 89 5.27 -12.43 22.19
N ARG A 90 6.38 -12.99 22.69
CA ARG A 90 7.14 -12.38 23.78
C ARG A 90 7.79 -11.08 23.31
N GLY A 91 7.35 -9.95 23.87
CA GLY A 91 7.83 -8.62 23.49
C GLY A 91 7.05 -8.02 22.31
N ASP A 92 6.00 -8.71 21.86
CA ASP A 92 5.11 -8.27 20.79
C ASP A 92 3.69 -8.81 21.03
N ALA A 93 3.13 -8.42 22.17
CA ALA A 93 1.80 -8.87 22.59
C ALA A 93 0.70 -8.16 21.78
N TRP A 94 -0.46 -8.79 21.66
CA TRP A 94 -1.65 -8.17 21.06
C TRP A 94 -2.04 -6.90 21.82
N GLY A 95 -2.25 -5.78 21.11
CA GLY A 95 -2.50 -4.47 21.72
C GLY A 95 -1.29 -3.90 22.46
N GLY A 96 -0.11 -4.51 22.33
CA GLY A 96 1.09 -4.16 23.10
C GLY A 96 1.82 -2.92 22.60
N ARG A 97 1.46 -2.41 21.43
CA ARG A 97 2.09 -1.24 20.82
C ARG A 97 1.26 0.02 21.05
N GLU A 98 1.91 1.06 21.56
CA GLU A 98 1.34 2.40 21.63
C GLU A 98 1.55 3.12 20.28
N GLU A 99 0.49 3.74 19.77
CA GLU A 99 0.53 4.58 18.57
C GLU A 99 -0.25 5.88 18.79
N ASP A 100 0.12 6.88 18.00
CA ASP A 100 -0.41 8.24 18.11
C ASP A 100 -1.73 8.48 17.37
N PHE A 101 -2.30 7.46 16.73
CA PHE A 101 -3.58 7.59 16.06
C PHE A 101 -4.71 7.87 17.05
N LEU A 102 -5.71 8.65 16.61
CA LEU A 102 -6.83 9.05 17.44
C LEU A 102 -7.61 7.84 17.99
N GLU A 103 -7.75 6.77 17.20
CA GLU A 103 -8.50 5.57 17.60
C GLU A 103 -7.78 4.80 18.71
N SER A 104 -6.47 4.53 18.55
CA SER A 104 -5.57 4.02 19.59
C SER A 104 -5.62 4.88 20.87
N LYS A 105 -5.49 6.21 20.76
CA LYS A 105 -5.52 7.13 21.91
C LYS A 105 -6.81 7.09 22.71
N LEU A 106 -7.92 6.79 22.05
CA LEU A 106 -9.24 6.71 22.68
C LEU A 106 -9.55 5.30 23.21
N ASN A 107 -8.63 4.33 23.05
CA ASN A 107 -8.77 2.95 23.46
C ASN A 107 -10.09 2.33 22.96
N LYS A 108 -10.40 2.57 21.67
CA LYS A 108 -11.65 2.16 21.01
C LYS A 108 -11.57 0.75 20.42
N SER A 109 -10.99 -0.21 21.14
CA SER A 109 -11.00 -1.59 20.65
C SER A 109 -12.44 -2.12 20.55
N ALA A 110 -12.67 -3.07 19.64
CA ALA A 110 -13.97 -3.71 19.50
C ALA A 110 -13.86 -5.18 19.13
N LEU A 111 -14.93 -5.92 19.44
CA LEU A 111 -15.03 -7.33 19.11
C LEU A 111 -15.61 -7.52 17.71
N PHE A 112 -14.94 -8.33 16.91
CA PHE A 112 -15.33 -8.74 15.57
C PHE A 112 -15.61 -10.24 15.54
N GLY A 113 -16.41 -10.67 14.56
CA GLY A 113 -16.76 -12.06 14.33
C GLY A 113 -17.97 -12.56 15.11
N THR A 114 -18.28 -13.84 14.89
CA THR A 114 -19.44 -14.49 15.51
C THR A 114 -19.18 -14.90 16.96
N THR A 115 -20.23 -15.31 17.69
CA THR A 115 -20.12 -15.78 19.09
C THR A 115 -19.13 -16.94 19.30
N TYR A 116 -18.84 -17.73 18.26
CA TYR A 116 -17.93 -18.88 18.36
C TYR A 116 -16.51 -18.58 17.90
N ARG A 117 -16.30 -17.42 17.27
CA ARG A 117 -15.04 -17.00 16.65
C ARG A 117 -14.91 -15.49 16.76
N THR A 118 -14.90 -15.01 18.00
CA THR A 118 -14.74 -13.60 18.30
C THR A 118 -13.25 -13.25 18.45
N TYR A 119 -12.85 -12.09 17.97
CA TYR A 119 -11.52 -11.53 18.21
C TYR A 119 -11.59 -10.02 18.44
N GLU A 120 -10.59 -9.48 19.13
CA GLU A 120 -10.51 -8.05 19.43
C GLU A 120 -9.67 -7.33 18.38
N VAL A 121 -10.23 -6.29 17.78
CA VAL A 121 -9.57 -5.36 16.87
C VAL A 121 -9.28 -4.08 17.62
N GLN A 122 -8.03 -3.63 17.59
CA GLN A 122 -7.56 -2.48 18.38
C GLN A 122 -8.02 -1.13 17.79
N GLU A 123 -8.00 -1.00 16.46
CA GLU A 123 -8.51 0.18 15.76
C GLU A 123 -9.58 -0.21 14.72
N PRO A 124 -10.85 -0.43 15.14
CA PRO A 124 -11.94 -0.88 14.29
C PRO A 124 -12.09 -0.14 12.95
N CYS A 125 -12.05 1.19 12.95
CA CYS A 125 -12.22 1.98 11.73
C CYS A 125 -10.99 1.95 10.82
N ASN A 126 -9.80 2.03 11.39
CA ASN A 126 -8.56 1.89 10.63
C ASN A 126 -8.42 0.47 10.05
N TYR A 127 -8.86 -0.55 10.79
CA TYR A 127 -8.89 -1.94 10.34
C TYR A 127 -9.78 -2.14 9.10
N VAL A 128 -11.06 -1.76 9.15
CA VAL A 128 -11.99 -2.02 8.03
C VAL A 128 -11.77 -1.15 6.81
N SER A 129 -11.21 0.05 6.96
CA SER A 129 -10.95 0.96 5.84
C SER A 129 -9.91 0.43 4.85
N ASN A 130 -9.09 -0.55 5.25
CA ASN A 130 -8.13 -1.21 4.39
C ASN A 130 -8.75 -2.06 3.27
N VAL A 131 -10.06 -2.32 3.33
CA VAL A 131 -10.82 -2.86 2.20
C VAL A 131 -10.67 -2.00 0.94
N GLY A 132 -10.37 -0.70 1.08
CA GLY A 132 -10.05 0.18 -0.05
C GLY A 132 -8.89 -0.32 -0.93
N PHE A 133 -7.90 -1.00 -0.33
CA PHE A 133 -6.79 -1.58 -1.10
C PHE A 133 -7.22 -2.80 -1.92
N TYR A 134 -8.14 -3.65 -1.43
CA TYR A 134 -8.70 -4.75 -2.24
C TYR A 134 -9.48 -4.23 -3.45
N ARG A 135 -10.23 -3.13 -3.27
CA ARG A 135 -10.92 -2.48 -4.38
C ARG A 135 -9.94 -1.96 -5.42
N SER A 136 -8.84 -1.36 -4.97
CA SER A 136 -7.77 -0.92 -5.86
C SER A 136 -7.12 -2.10 -6.60
N ALA A 137 -6.98 -3.27 -5.97
CA ALA A 137 -6.55 -4.49 -6.68
C ALA A 137 -7.53 -4.90 -7.80
N ILE A 138 -8.83 -4.89 -7.53
CA ILE A 138 -9.86 -5.16 -8.55
C ILE A 138 -9.75 -4.14 -9.69
N ARG A 139 -9.54 -2.85 -9.37
CA ARG A 139 -9.30 -1.81 -10.38
C ARG A 139 -8.08 -2.12 -11.25
N VAL A 140 -6.99 -2.64 -10.69
CA VAL A 140 -5.81 -3.06 -11.46
C VAL A 140 -6.17 -4.14 -12.47
N CYS A 141 -6.97 -5.13 -12.05
CA CYS A 141 -7.50 -6.15 -12.94
C CYS A 141 -8.40 -5.55 -14.03
N ASP A 142 -9.30 -4.62 -13.71
CA ASP A 142 -10.27 -4.10 -14.67
C ASP A 142 -9.75 -3.01 -15.61
N TYR A 143 -8.60 -2.44 -15.28
CA TYR A 143 -7.98 -1.40 -16.08
C TYR A 143 -7.41 -1.97 -17.39
N LYS A 144 -8.01 -1.56 -18.51
CA LYS A 144 -7.78 -2.16 -19.84
C LYS A 144 -6.59 -1.58 -20.60
N THR A 145 -6.04 -0.47 -20.13
CA THR A 145 -5.08 0.36 -20.88
C THR A 145 -3.68 0.32 -20.32
N TRP A 146 -3.35 -0.68 -19.49
CA TRP A 146 -1.98 -0.92 -19.05
C TRP A 146 -1.06 -1.19 -20.24
N ASN A 147 0.07 -0.51 -20.27
CA ASN A 147 1.15 -0.74 -21.22
C ASN A 147 2.40 -1.36 -20.55
N ILE A 148 2.45 -1.36 -19.21
CA ILE A 148 3.42 -2.11 -18.42
C ILE A 148 3.32 -3.64 -18.68
N PRO A 149 4.43 -4.39 -18.54
CA PRO A 149 4.44 -5.84 -18.64
C PRO A 149 3.39 -6.52 -17.75
N VAL A 150 2.85 -7.66 -18.18
CA VAL A 150 1.86 -8.44 -17.39
C VAL A 150 2.41 -8.84 -16.02
N SER A 151 3.71 -9.13 -15.91
CA SER A 151 4.37 -9.42 -14.63
C SER A 151 4.23 -8.27 -13.63
N ASP A 152 4.25 -7.03 -14.10
CA ASP A 152 4.12 -5.86 -13.24
C ASP A 152 2.67 -5.60 -12.88
N GLN A 153 1.73 -5.91 -13.77
CA GLN A 153 0.30 -5.84 -13.47
C GLN A 153 -0.06 -6.85 -12.36
N ILE A 154 0.50 -8.06 -12.44
CA ILE A 154 0.39 -9.09 -11.40
C ILE A 154 0.98 -8.59 -10.08
N ALA A 155 2.21 -8.08 -10.12
CA ALA A 155 2.90 -7.59 -8.93
C ALA A 155 2.17 -6.38 -8.32
N LEU A 156 1.56 -5.51 -9.14
CA LEU A 156 0.75 -4.39 -8.68
C LEU A 156 -0.51 -4.87 -7.96
N MET A 157 -1.24 -5.82 -8.54
CA MET A 157 -2.39 -6.45 -7.90
C MET A 157 -2.00 -7.12 -6.57
N GLN A 158 -0.93 -7.94 -6.58
CA GLN A 158 -0.41 -8.59 -5.36
C GLN A 158 -0.04 -7.58 -4.29
N THR A 159 0.59 -6.45 -4.67
CA THR A 159 0.94 -5.36 -3.77
C THR A 159 -0.30 -4.80 -3.09
N PHE A 160 -1.33 -4.40 -3.84
CA PHE A 160 -2.58 -3.87 -3.28
C PHE A 160 -3.27 -4.87 -2.33
N ILE A 161 -3.39 -6.13 -2.74
CA ILE A 161 -4.00 -7.19 -1.92
C ILE A 161 -3.21 -7.37 -0.61
N THR A 162 -1.89 -7.47 -0.71
CA THR A 162 -1.02 -7.69 0.44
C THR A 162 -1.01 -6.47 1.37
N THR A 163 -1.03 -5.23 0.84
CA THR A 163 -1.17 -4.00 1.63
C THR A 163 -2.49 -3.97 2.40
N GLY A 164 -3.60 -4.38 1.78
CA GLY A 164 -4.90 -4.49 2.47
C GLY A 164 -4.82 -5.40 3.69
N THR A 165 -4.25 -6.60 3.53
CA THR A 165 -4.06 -7.54 4.64
C THR A 165 -3.04 -7.05 5.66
N SER A 166 -1.88 -6.52 5.25
CA SER A 166 -0.82 -6.09 6.16
C SER A 166 -1.26 -4.92 7.04
N SER A 167 -2.03 -3.98 6.46
CA SER A 167 -2.55 -2.85 7.21
C SER A 167 -3.69 -3.28 8.15
N CYS A 168 -4.55 -4.21 7.73
CA CYS A 168 -5.47 -4.91 8.65
C CYS A 168 -4.73 -5.56 9.81
N TRP A 169 -3.58 -6.20 9.55
CA TRP A 169 -2.73 -6.77 10.60
C TRP A 169 -2.25 -5.71 11.58
N PHE A 170 -1.71 -4.61 11.09
CA PHE A 170 -1.22 -3.53 11.94
C PHE A 170 -2.32 -2.95 12.82
N HIS A 171 -3.37 -2.39 12.21
CA HIS A 171 -4.46 -1.71 12.93
C HIS A 171 -5.33 -2.67 13.75
N GLY A 172 -5.45 -3.92 13.30
CA GLY A 172 -6.19 -4.94 14.02
C GLY A 172 -5.47 -5.43 15.27
N SER A 173 -4.16 -5.64 15.19
CA SER A 173 -3.39 -6.25 16.28
C SER A 173 -2.63 -5.26 17.16
N MET A 174 -2.24 -4.10 16.62
CA MET A 174 -1.30 -3.14 17.23
C MET A 174 -0.06 -3.85 17.78
N THR A 175 0.59 -4.61 16.89
CA THR A 175 1.84 -5.33 17.16
C THR A 175 2.96 -4.75 16.32
N ASN A 176 4.20 -4.97 16.75
CA ASN A 176 5.39 -4.69 15.95
C ASN A 176 5.46 -5.55 14.71
N ALA A 177 5.09 -6.83 14.76
CA ALA A 177 5.02 -7.66 13.55
C ALA A 177 4.04 -7.07 12.52
N GLY A 178 2.84 -6.68 12.96
CA GLY A 178 1.84 -6.03 12.12
C GLY A 178 2.36 -4.71 11.53
N GLN A 179 2.96 -3.84 12.36
CA GLN A 179 3.49 -2.56 11.87
C GLN A 179 4.60 -2.74 10.83
N GLN A 180 5.54 -3.66 11.07
CA GLN A 180 6.62 -3.90 10.13
C GLN A 180 6.05 -4.44 8.82
N PHE A 181 5.08 -5.35 8.87
CA PHE A 181 4.44 -5.87 7.66
C PHE A 181 3.76 -4.76 6.86
N ASP A 182 2.97 -3.90 7.52
CA ASP A 182 2.32 -2.76 6.89
C ASP A 182 3.31 -1.76 6.29
N ALA A 183 4.28 -1.29 7.08
CA ALA A 183 5.24 -0.27 6.65
C ALA A 183 6.07 -0.73 5.43
N HIS A 184 6.50 -1.99 5.40
CA HIS A 184 7.23 -2.52 4.24
C HIS A 184 6.34 -2.60 3.00
N MET A 185 5.07 -3.01 3.14
CA MET A 185 4.14 -3.05 2.01
C MET A 185 3.84 -1.65 1.45
N VAL A 186 3.68 -0.64 2.31
CA VAL A 186 3.54 0.76 1.86
C VAL A 186 4.80 1.23 1.13
N ALA A 187 6.00 0.89 1.64
CA ALA A 187 7.26 1.24 0.99
C ALA A 187 7.38 0.64 -0.42
N ILE A 188 7.05 -0.64 -0.60
CA ILE A 188 6.99 -1.31 -1.91
C ILE A 188 6.06 -0.55 -2.83
N LEU A 189 4.85 -0.34 -2.35
CA LEU A 189 3.77 0.24 -3.11
C LEU A 189 4.13 1.63 -3.69
N ILE A 190 4.91 2.45 -2.99
CA ILE A 190 5.45 3.70 -3.55
C ILE A 190 6.69 3.46 -4.42
N ASN A 191 7.61 2.58 -3.98
CA ASN A 191 8.84 2.26 -4.71
C ASN A 191 8.58 1.76 -6.13
N ASN A 192 7.57 0.92 -6.35
CA ASN A 192 7.39 0.34 -7.70
C ASN A 192 6.82 1.34 -8.69
N ALA A 193 5.98 2.27 -8.23
CA ALA A 193 5.53 3.38 -9.07
C ALA A 193 6.74 4.23 -9.53
N TYR A 194 7.69 4.46 -8.62
CA TYR A 194 8.95 5.11 -8.94
C TYR A 194 9.80 4.29 -9.93
N GLN A 195 9.94 2.97 -9.72
CA GLN A 195 10.70 2.11 -10.64
C GLN A 195 10.11 2.05 -12.05
N ILE A 196 8.78 2.07 -12.20
CA ILE A 196 8.11 2.14 -13.51
C ILE A 196 8.50 3.43 -14.24
N LEU A 197 8.49 4.57 -13.55
CA LEU A 197 8.91 5.85 -14.12
C LEU A 197 10.38 5.83 -14.58
N ILE A 198 11.26 5.33 -13.73
CA ILE A 198 12.70 5.26 -14.02
C ILE A 198 13.00 4.29 -15.16
N ARG A 199 12.30 3.14 -15.22
CA ARG A 199 12.48 2.15 -16.29
C ARG A 199 12.28 2.75 -17.67
N GLY A 200 11.24 3.57 -17.85
CA GLY A 200 10.95 4.20 -19.13
C GLY A 200 12.09 5.05 -19.68
N THR A 201 12.95 5.59 -18.80
CA THR A 201 14.11 6.40 -19.19
C THR A 201 15.24 5.59 -19.81
N GLY A 202 15.28 4.27 -19.56
CA GLY A 202 16.35 3.38 -20.01
C GLY A 202 17.71 3.66 -19.35
N THR A 203 17.72 4.32 -18.19
CA THR A 203 18.95 4.57 -17.42
C THR A 203 19.55 3.26 -16.87
N ASN A 204 20.87 3.24 -16.73
CA ASN A 204 21.62 2.17 -16.05
C ASN A 204 22.14 2.63 -14.67
N SER A 205 21.75 3.81 -14.20
CA SER A 205 22.20 4.34 -12.91
C SER A 205 21.56 3.55 -11.76
N THR A 206 22.36 2.78 -11.02
CA THR A 206 21.91 2.05 -9.82
C THR A 206 21.30 2.99 -8.78
N ILE A 207 21.80 4.23 -8.69
CA ILE A 207 21.30 5.26 -7.78
C ILE A 207 19.85 5.63 -8.09
N LEU A 208 19.53 5.80 -9.37
CA LEU A 208 18.15 6.09 -9.78
C LEU A 208 17.25 4.86 -9.70
N TRP A 209 17.77 3.64 -9.84
CA TRP A 209 16.95 2.44 -9.74
C TRP A 209 16.55 2.08 -8.31
N THR A 210 17.44 2.35 -7.35
CA THR A 210 17.30 1.88 -5.96
C THR A 210 17.10 3.01 -4.96
N VAL A 211 17.24 4.27 -5.39
CA VAL A 211 17.33 5.44 -4.51
C VAL A 211 18.42 5.19 -3.44
N GLY A 212 19.55 4.62 -3.88
CA GLY A 212 20.63 4.14 -3.02
C GLY A 212 21.91 3.77 -3.77
N GLN A 213 23.01 3.57 -3.03
CA GLN A 213 24.31 3.18 -3.62
C GLN A 213 24.76 1.76 -3.26
N ASP A 214 24.17 1.18 -2.22
CA ASP A 214 24.59 -0.05 -1.56
C ASP A 214 23.58 -1.19 -1.73
N ILE A 215 22.59 -1.00 -2.59
CA ILE A 215 21.51 -1.95 -2.85
C ILE A 215 21.58 -2.37 -4.32
N GLU A 216 21.52 -3.68 -4.56
CA GLU A 216 21.33 -4.20 -5.92
C GLU A 216 19.84 -4.07 -6.29
N PRO A 217 19.51 -3.64 -7.52
CA PRO A 217 18.14 -3.50 -7.93
C PRO A 217 17.48 -4.88 -8.04
N ILE A 218 16.52 -5.16 -7.16
CA ILE A 218 15.65 -6.32 -7.26
C ILE A 218 14.48 -5.98 -8.19
N PRO A 219 14.16 -6.83 -9.19
CA PRO A 219 12.98 -6.65 -10.01
C PRO A 219 11.72 -6.61 -9.15
N PHE A 220 10.88 -5.59 -9.35
CA PHE A 220 9.62 -5.40 -8.65
C PHE A 220 8.78 -6.69 -8.49
N PRO A 221 8.53 -7.49 -9.54
CA PRO A 221 7.71 -8.70 -9.40
C PRO A 221 8.30 -9.75 -8.45
N GLU A 222 9.62 -9.86 -8.35
CA GLU A 222 10.31 -10.80 -7.46
C GLU A 222 10.12 -10.39 -6.00
N LEU A 223 10.42 -9.12 -5.70
CA LEU A 223 10.28 -8.55 -4.36
C LEU A 223 8.84 -8.65 -3.82
N VAL A 224 7.83 -8.35 -4.65
CA VAL A 224 6.43 -8.47 -4.23
C VAL A 224 6.06 -9.92 -3.96
N THR A 225 6.45 -10.82 -4.88
CA THR A 225 6.17 -12.25 -4.75
C THR A 225 6.68 -12.75 -3.40
N ASP A 226 7.93 -12.46 -3.04
CA ASP A 226 8.53 -12.91 -1.79
C ASP A 226 7.73 -12.51 -0.55
N ILE A 227 7.24 -11.26 -0.49
CA ILE A 227 6.46 -10.80 0.66
C ILE A 227 5.03 -11.27 0.61
N THR A 228 4.40 -11.26 -0.56
CA THR A 228 3.05 -11.79 -0.71
C THR A 228 3.00 -13.20 -0.16
N TYR A 229 3.94 -14.09 -0.53
CA TYR A 229 3.97 -15.48 -0.06
C TYR A 229 4.55 -15.67 1.36
N MET A 230 4.97 -14.60 2.05
CA MET A 230 5.51 -14.69 3.42
C MET A 230 4.56 -15.41 4.40
N PRO A 231 3.24 -15.17 4.40
CA PRO A 231 2.30 -15.88 5.27
C PRO A 231 2.15 -17.37 4.97
N LEU A 232 2.50 -17.86 3.77
CA LEU A 232 2.53 -19.30 3.53
C LEU A 232 3.83 -19.93 4.03
N ASN A 233 4.93 -19.20 3.91
CA ASN A 233 6.28 -19.74 4.09
C ASN A 233 6.82 -19.61 5.53
N TYR A 234 6.33 -18.64 6.31
CA TYR A 234 6.93 -18.28 7.60
C TYR A 234 5.89 -18.16 8.73
N GLY A 235 6.31 -18.44 9.97
CA GLY A 235 5.58 -18.08 11.17
C GLY A 235 5.67 -16.58 11.46
N VAL A 236 4.69 -16.02 12.17
CA VAL A 236 4.66 -14.59 12.56
C VAL A 236 5.96 -14.13 13.24
N PRO A 237 6.60 -14.92 14.14
CA PRO A 237 7.87 -14.52 14.75
C PRO A 237 9.04 -14.37 13.77
N GLU A 238 8.95 -14.94 12.57
CA GLU A 238 9.98 -14.90 11.52
C GLU A 238 9.75 -13.76 10.52
N TRP A 239 8.57 -13.12 10.54
CA TRP A 239 8.23 -12.05 9.60
C TRP A 239 9.14 -10.83 9.73
N ILE A 240 9.42 -10.36 10.94
CA ILE A 240 10.29 -9.18 11.14
C ILE A 240 11.71 -9.46 10.62
N PRO A 241 12.40 -10.55 11.01
CA PRO A 241 13.69 -10.89 10.42
C PRO A 241 13.66 -10.95 8.90
N PHE A 242 12.65 -11.61 8.32
CA PHE A 242 12.49 -11.71 6.87
C PHE A 242 12.35 -10.34 6.21
N LEU A 243 11.47 -9.47 6.73
CA LEU A 243 11.24 -8.13 6.18
C LEU A 243 12.48 -7.24 6.27
N LEU A 244 13.25 -7.31 7.36
CA LEU A 244 14.48 -6.54 7.54
C LEU A 244 15.63 -6.99 6.63
N GLU A 245 15.59 -8.25 6.18
CA GLU A 245 16.56 -8.81 5.21
C GLU A 245 16.26 -8.38 3.76
N LEU A 246 15.05 -7.89 3.48
CA LEU A 246 14.71 -7.38 2.16
C LEU A 246 15.56 -6.15 1.84
N GLN A 247 16.08 -6.11 0.61
CA GLN A 247 16.93 -5.02 0.14
C GLN A 247 16.11 -3.79 -0.26
N MET A 248 15.33 -3.27 0.68
CA MET A 248 14.47 -2.10 0.55
C MET A 248 14.67 -1.13 1.72
N GLN A 249 15.91 -1.02 2.21
CA GLN A 249 16.23 -0.30 3.44
C GLN A 249 16.19 1.24 3.28
N ARG A 250 15.33 1.77 2.41
CA ARG A 250 15.13 3.20 2.23
C ARG A 250 13.86 3.65 2.90
N SER A 251 13.92 4.82 3.50
CA SER A 251 12.71 5.41 4.05
C SER A 251 11.73 5.72 2.93
N ILE A 252 10.45 5.58 3.24
CA ILE A 252 9.36 5.96 2.34
C ILE A 252 9.50 7.43 1.93
N ASN A 253 9.93 8.30 2.86
CA ASN A 253 10.15 9.71 2.60
C ASN A 253 11.20 9.93 1.50
N LEU A 254 12.34 9.23 1.53
CA LEU A 254 13.36 9.35 0.50
C LEU A 254 12.85 8.96 -0.88
N ILE A 255 12.05 7.90 -0.98
CA ILE A 255 11.44 7.45 -2.24
C ILE A 255 10.41 8.48 -2.73
N ILE A 256 9.58 9.04 -1.84
CA ILE A 256 8.62 10.09 -2.18
C ILE A 256 9.35 11.34 -2.70
N VAL A 257 10.43 11.78 -2.03
CA VAL A 257 11.22 12.94 -2.49
C VAL A 257 11.87 12.65 -3.85
N ALA A 258 12.40 11.44 -4.07
CA ALA A 258 12.93 11.00 -5.36
C ALA A 258 11.88 11.02 -6.48
N LEU A 259 10.66 10.57 -6.19
CA LEU A 259 9.51 10.60 -7.10
C LEU A 259 9.12 12.04 -7.46
N LEU A 260 8.99 12.91 -6.46
CA LEU A 260 8.65 14.33 -6.66
C LEU A 260 9.74 15.06 -7.44
N ALA A 261 11.01 14.77 -7.16
CA ALA A 261 12.14 15.31 -7.90
C ALA A 261 12.11 14.88 -9.36
N PHE A 262 11.95 13.58 -9.62
CA PHE A 262 11.84 13.07 -10.97
C PHE A 262 10.72 13.78 -11.75
N GLY A 263 9.53 13.86 -11.16
CA GLY A 263 8.42 14.62 -11.72
C GLY A 263 8.77 16.08 -11.98
N CYS A 264 9.38 16.78 -11.03
CA CYS A 264 9.75 18.17 -11.23
C CYS A 264 10.73 18.35 -12.40
N TYR A 265 11.89 17.68 -12.38
CA TYR A 265 12.94 17.89 -13.37
C TYR A 265 12.55 17.38 -14.77
N ALA A 266 11.66 16.39 -14.87
CA ALA A 266 11.17 15.92 -16.17
C ALA A 266 10.29 16.95 -16.89
N PHE A 267 9.64 17.87 -16.16
CA PHE A 267 8.60 18.75 -16.70
C PHE A 267 8.84 20.25 -16.50
N LEU A 268 9.69 20.65 -15.55
CA LEU A 268 9.95 22.04 -15.18
C LEU A 268 11.43 22.41 -15.33
N PRO A 269 11.76 23.71 -15.47
CA PRO A 269 13.15 24.18 -15.48
C PRO A 269 13.88 23.82 -14.18
N SER A 270 15.15 23.38 -14.28
CA SER A 270 15.96 22.96 -13.13
C SER A 270 16.01 24.00 -12.02
N SER A 271 16.08 25.30 -12.31
CA SER A 271 16.10 26.36 -11.28
C SER A 271 14.85 26.39 -10.39
N ILE A 272 13.69 25.99 -10.92
CA ILE A 272 12.46 25.88 -10.12
C ILE A 272 12.53 24.62 -9.26
N CYS A 273 13.02 23.53 -9.83
CA CYS A 273 13.13 22.25 -9.13
C CYS A 273 14.20 22.24 -8.05
N ASP A 274 15.34 22.89 -8.27
CA ASP A 274 16.38 23.06 -7.25
C ASP A 274 15.78 23.76 -6.01
N CYS A 275 15.08 24.87 -6.24
CA CYS A 275 14.41 25.61 -5.16
C CYS A 275 13.30 24.78 -4.48
N LEU A 276 12.41 24.16 -5.25
CA LEU A 276 11.29 23.42 -4.66
C LEU A 276 11.74 22.12 -3.97
N VAL A 277 12.58 21.33 -4.63
CA VAL A 277 12.95 20.00 -4.16
C VAL A 277 14.07 20.08 -3.13
N GLN A 278 15.17 20.77 -3.43
CA GLN A 278 16.35 20.77 -2.57
C GLN A 278 16.23 21.77 -1.41
N ASP A 279 15.64 22.95 -1.62
CA ASP A 279 15.57 23.96 -0.57
C ASP A 279 14.30 23.85 0.31
N VAL A 280 13.25 23.19 -0.18
CA VAL A 280 11.95 23.11 0.53
C VAL A 280 11.56 21.68 0.88
N ILE A 281 11.40 20.79 -0.10
CA ILE A 281 10.82 19.45 0.15
C ILE A 281 11.80 18.52 0.88
N ALA A 282 13.03 18.40 0.39
CA ALA A 282 14.01 17.47 0.94
C ALA A 282 14.35 17.78 2.42
N PRO A 283 14.64 19.03 2.82
CA PRO A 283 14.98 19.33 4.22
C PRO A 283 13.82 19.12 5.20
N GLU A 284 12.57 19.19 4.73
CA GLU A 284 11.38 18.98 5.56
C GLU A 284 11.07 17.50 5.76
N LEU A 285 11.30 16.67 4.73
CA LEU A 285 10.90 15.26 4.74
C LEU A 285 12.02 14.27 5.06
N LEU A 286 13.28 14.66 4.83
CA LEU A 286 14.44 13.78 4.95
C LEU A 286 15.26 14.13 6.20
N ASN A 287 15.88 13.12 6.81
CA ASN A 287 16.89 13.38 7.82
C ASN A 287 18.20 13.90 7.18
N GLU A 288 19.17 14.33 8.00
CA GLU A 288 20.44 14.92 7.52
C GLU A 288 21.23 13.96 6.59
N VAL A 289 21.28 12.67 6.93
CA VAL A 289 22.02 11.66 6.14
C VAL A 289 21.33 11.43 4.78
N GLU A 290 20.00 11.33 4.79
CA GLU A 290 19.21 11.18 3.58
C GLU A 290 19.26 12.42 2.69
N THR A 291 19.23 13.61 3.29
CA THR A 291 19.36 14.89 2.56
C THR A 291 20.72 14.99 1.90
N ASP A 292 21.80 14.65 2.60
CA ASP A 292 23.15 14.65 2.05
C ASP A 292 23.28 13.69 0.87
N PHE A 293 22.83 12.44 1.02
CA PHE A 293 22.75 11.47 -0.07
C PHE A 293 21.94 12.02 -1.26
N PHE A 294 20.76 12.57 -0.97
CA PHE A 294 19.84 13.01 -1.99
C PHE A 294 20.42 14.18 -2.81
N VAL A 295 20.93 15.21 -2.14
CA VAL A 295 21.48 16.40 -2.79
C VAL A 295 22.81 16.10 -3.47
N ASN A 296 23.71 15.34 -2.83
CA ASN A 296 25.08 15.18 -3.33
C ASN A 296 25.27 13.96 -4.25
N GLN A 297 24.30 13.05 -4.32
CA GLN A 297 24.44 11.82 -5.12
C GLN A 297 23.23 11.60 -6.04
N TYR A 298 22.02 11.64 -5.50
CA TYR A 298 20.81 11.37 -6.30
C TYR A 298 20.53 12.48 -7.33
N ILE A 299 20.50 13.75 -6.92
CA ILE A 299 20.20 14.88 -7.82
C ILE A 299 21.24 15.00 -8.96
N PRO A 300 22.56 14.87 -8.73
CA PRO A 300 23.54 14.86 -9.82
C PRO A 300 23.30 13.76 -10.86
N GLU A 301 22.96 12.55 -10.43
CA GLU A 301 22.62 11.44 -11.33
C GLU A 301 21.33 11.72 -12.11
N LEU A 302 20.32 12.28 -11.44
CA LEU A 302 19.09 12.71 -12.08
C LEU A 302 19.37 13.80 -13.12
N ASN A 303 20.16 14.81 -12.81
CA ASN A 303 20.52 15.88 -13.74
C ASN A 303 21.25 15.32 -14.98
N MET A 304 22.16 14.36 -14.80
CA MET A 304 22.82 13.68 -15.91
C MET A 304 21.80 12.93 -16.80
N LEU A 305 20.83 12.26 -16.19
CA LEU A 305 19.74 11.63 -16.93
C LEU A 305 18.89 12.66 -17.70
N ILE A 306 18.57 13.77 -17.05
CA ILE A 306 17.77 14.86 -17.62
C ILE A 306 18.46 15.47 -18.85
N GLU A 307 19.77 15.74 -18.74
CA GLU A 307 20.59 16.25 -19.84
C GLU A 307 20.69 15.24 -21.00
N THR A 308 20.99 13.97 -20.71
CA THR A 308 21.15 12.93 -21.74
C THR A 308 19.84 12.60 -22.47
N GLN A 309 18.71 12.76 -21.79
CA GLN A 309 17.38 12.49 -22.33
C GLN A 309 16.70 13.75 -22.91
N ASP A 310 17.44 14.86 -23.10
CA ASP A 310 16.96 16.19 -23.51
C ASP A 310 15.65 16.62 -22.82
N PHE A 311 15.64 16.57 -21.50
CA PHE A 311 14.59 17.13 -20.66
C PHE A 311 14.84 18.63 -20.36
N PRO A 312 13.82 19.40 -19.90
CA PRO A 312 12.42 19.00 -19.71
C PRO A 312 11.73 18.68 -21.03
N LEU A 313 10.63 17.93 -20.98
CA LEU A 313 9.85 17.64 -22.17
C LEU A 313 9.29 18.94 -22.78
N PRO A 314 9.22 19.06 -24.12
CA PRO A 314 8.57 20.19 -24.77
C PRO A 314 7.15 20.38 -24.24
N LEU A 315 6.71 21.62 -24.03
CA LEU A 315 5.43 21.95 -23.37
C LEU A 315 4.22 21.19 -23.93
N LEU A 316 4.16 20.94 -25.24
CA LEU A 316 3.05 20.21 -25.88
C LEU A 316 3.03 18.70 -25.54
N GLN A 317 4.19 18.12 -25.20
CA GLN A 317 4.31 16.71 -24.79
C GLN A 317 4.29 16.58 -23.26
N GLY A 318 5.04 17.45 -22.57
CA GLY A 318 5.18 17.42 -21.12
C GLY A 318 4.01 18.02 -20.36
N GLY A 319 3.35 19.04 -20.91
CA GLY A 319 2.26 19.76 -20.24
C GLY A 319 1.10 18.86 -19.79
N PRO A 320 0.53 18.01 -20.67
CA PRO A 320 -0.54 17.09 -20.28
C PRO A 320 -0.13 16.12 -19.16
N LEU A 321 1.07 15.52 -19.24
CA LEU A 321 1.57 14.61 -18.20
C LEU A 321 1.85 15.31 -16.88
N PHE A 322 2.40 16.53 -16.94
CA PHE A 322 2.60 17.36 -15.77
C PHE A 322 1.27 17.66 -15.06
N ILE A 323 0.23 18.03 -15.82
CA ILE A 323 -1.12 18.23 -15.26
C ILE A 323 -1.63 16.95 -14.59
N LYS A 324 -1.39 15.78 -15.19
CA LYS A 324 -1.80 14.51 -14.60
C LYS A 324 -1.07 14.19 -13.29
N LEU A 325 0.25 14.38 -13.27
CA LEU A 325 1.06 14.23 -12.05
C LEU A 325 0.64 15.21 -10.96
N MET A 326 0.24 16.43 -11.31
CA MET A 326 -0.33 17.38 -10.34
C MET A 326 -1.67 16.89 -9.78
N GLY A 327 -2.53 16.27 -10.60
CA GLY A 327 -3.74 15.61 -10.12
C GLY A 327 -3.44 14.53 -9.07
N VAL A 328 -2.49 13.64 -9.36
CA VAL A 328 -2.02 12.59 -8.44
C VAL A 328 -1.39 13.19 -7.18
N ALA A 329 -0.56 14.22 -7.32
CA ALA A 329 0.08 14.88 -6.18
C ALA A 329 -0.96 15.54 -5.26
N ILE A 330 -2.00 16.17 -5.81
CA ILE A 330 -3.12 16.73 -5.03
C ILE A 330 -3.84 15.62 -4.26
N ALA A 331 -4.11 14.47 -4.90
CA ALA A 331 -4.74 13.32 -4.24
C ALA A 331 -3.88 12.79 -3.07
N PHE A 332 -2.56 12.66 -3.25
CA PHE A 332 -1.66 12.26 -2.17
C PHE A 332 -1.59 13.29 -1.04
N ILE A 333 -1.38 14.57 -1.36
CA ILE A 333 -1.35 15.63 -0.34
C ILE A 333 -2.65 15.58 0.47
N TRP A 334 -3.79 15.40 -0.20
CA TRP A 334 -5.07 15.25 0.46
C TRP A 334 -5.16 14.00 1.34
N ALA A 335 -4.66 12.85 0.89
CA ALA A 335 -4.56 11.64 1.72
C ALA A 335 -3.68 11.89 2.96
N PHE A 336 -2.49 12.46 2.78
CA PHE A 336 -1.51 12.68 3.85
C PHE A 336 -2.01 13.65 4.93
N VAL A 337 -2.85 14.62 4.58
CA VAL A 337 -3.55 15.46 5.56
C VAL A 337 -4.32 14.63 6.60
N PHE A 338 -4.79 13.44 6.23
CA PHE A 338 -5.51 12.53 7.13
C PHE A 338 -4.64 11.44 7.76
N GLN A 339 -3.39 11.25 7.34
CA GLN A 339 -2.56 10.13 7.79
C GLN A 339 -2.25 10.23 9.29
N LYS A 340 -1.89 11.39 9.83
CA LYS A 340 -1.42 11.47 11.23
C LYS A 340 -1.74 12.78 11.96
N GLU A 341 -2.58 13.66 11.41
CA GLU A 341 -2.68 15.07 11.88
C GLU A 341 -1.30 15.79 11.87
N GLN A 342 -0.29 15.23 11.18
CA GLN A 342 1.15 15.52 11.32
C GLN A 342 1.77 16.25 10.12
N LEU A 343 0.99 16.84 9.22
CA LEU A 343 1.58 17.90 8.39
C LEU A 343 1.41 19.19 9.19
N PRO A 344 2.39 19.63 10.02
CA PRO A 344 2.36 20.92 10.70
C PRO A 344 2.61 21.99 9.63
N VAL A 345 1.66 22.14 8.71
CA VAL A 345 1.70 23.23 7.75
C VAL A 345 1.05 24.39 8.50
N PRO A 346 1.81 25.38 9.00
CA PRO A 346 1.24 26.38 9.91
C PRO A 346 0.17 27.25 9.23
N CYS A 347 0.09 27.22 7.89
CA CYS A 347 -0.97 27.87 7.12
C CYS A 347 -2.24 27.01 6.95
N LEU A 348 -2.16 25.71 7.23
CA LEU A 348 -3.31 24.79 7.33
C LEU A 348 -3.74 24.60 8.79
N GLU A 349 -2.98 25.08 9.77
CA GLU A 349 -3.39 25.14 11.17
C GLU A 349 -4.41 26.29 11.37
N GLY A 350 -5.70 25.97 11.26
CA GLY A 350 -6.80 26.89 11.52
C GLY A 350 -8.17 26.21 11.46
N ASP A 351 -9.23 26.88 11.92
CA ASP A 351 -10.60 26.34 11.98
C ASP A 351 -11.11 25.74 10.65
N PHE A 352 -10.54 26.18 9.52
CA PHE A 352 -10.82 25.62 8.19
C PHE A 352 -10.44 24.14 8.07
N PHE A 353 -9.44 23.69 8.82
CA PHE A 353 -8.95 22.32 8.93
C PHE A 353 -9.21 21.76 10.34
N ASN A 354 -10.35 22.05 10.97
CA ASN A 354 -10.83 21.19 12.05
C ASN A 354 -11.31 19.87 11.40
N LEU A 355 -10.40 18.87 11.36
CA LEU A 355 -10.06 18.07 10.17
C LEU A 355 -11.06 16.97 9.77
N THR A 356 -11.70 16.28 10.69
CA THR A 356 -12.36 15.01 10.34
C THR A 356 -13.68 15.19 9.59
N ALA A 357 -14.63 15.94 10.19
CA ALA A 357 -15.96 16.12 9.60
C ALA A 357 -15.94 17.04 8.37
N LEU A 358 -15.12 18.11 8.40
CA LEU A 358 -14.95 18.98 7.24
C LEU A 358 -14.13 18.30 6.14
N GLY A 359 -13.17 17.45 6.49
CA GLY A 359 -12.43 16.61 5.55
C GLY A 359 -13.35 15.70 4.75
N ALA A 360 -14.24 14.96 5.42
CA ALA A 360 -15.24 14.12 4.74
C ALA A 360 -16.15 14.92 3.79
N ILE A 361 -16.56 16.13 4.15
CA ILE A 361 -17.40 17.01 3.32
C ILE A 361 -16.62 17.58 2.12
N LYS A 362 -15.35 17.91 2.31
CA LYS A 362 -14.50 18.55 1.29
C LYS A 362 -13.87 17.55 0.34
N SER A 363 -13.68 16.31 0.76
CA SER A 363 -12.99 15.31 -0.04
C SER A 363 -13.58 15.18 -1.45
N PRO A 364 -14.91 15.05 -1.64
CA PRO A 364 -15.49 14.95 -2.98
C PRO A 364 -15.09 16.07 -3.95
N LEU A 365 -14.85 17.30 -3.44
CA LEU A 365 -14.37 18.41 -4.27
C LEU A 365 -12.90 18.23 -4.64
N VAL A 366 -12.04 17.89 -3.66
CA VAL A 366 -10.61 17.69 -3.90
C VAL A 366 -10.40 16.52 -4.86
N ASP A 367 -11.13 15.43 -4.67
CA ASP A 367 -11.03 14.28 -5.54
C ASP A 367 -11.58 14.56 -6.93
N PHE A 368 -12.67 15.32 -7.04
CA PHE A 368 -13.17 15.76 -8.35
C PHE A 368 -12.10 16.58 -9.09
N LEU A 369 -11.41 17.49 -8.39
CA LEU A 369 -10.32 18.26 -8.97
C LEU A 369 -9.15 17.37 -9.35
N ALA A 370 -8.72 16.46 -8.47
CA ALA A 370 -7.66 15.50 -8.78
C ALA A 370 -8.04 14.66 -10.01
N SER A 371 -9.23 14.04 -10.01
CA SER A 371 -9.81 13.26 -11.11
C SER A 371 -9.87 14.01 -12.43
N LEU A 372 -10.26 15.28 -12.38
CA LEU A 372 -10.27 16.14 -13.56
C LEU A 372 -8.86 16.37 -14.13
N LEU A 373 -7.85 16.49 -13.26
CA LEU A 373 -6.46 16.75 -13.64
C LEU A 373 -5.74 15.48 -14.14
N HIS A 374 -5.83 14.36 -13.42
CA HIS A 374 -5.17 13.12 -13.84
C HIS A 374 -5.91 12.38 -14.95
N GLY A 375 -7.24 12.53 -15.05
CA GLY A 375 -8.03 11.94 -16.13
C GLY A 375 -7.94 10.42 -16.22
N VAL A 376 -7.49 9.76 -15.14
CA VAL A 376 -7.43 8.30 -15.04
C VAL A 376 -8.86 7.80 -14.96
N HIS A 377 -9.22 6.88 -15.85
CA HIS A 377 -10.55 6.30 -15.86
C HIS A 377 -10.80 5.55 -14.55
N ASN A 378 -11.84 5.97 -13.80
CA ASN A 378 -12.28 5.22 -12.65
C ASN A 378 -13.02 3.95 -13.11
N THR A 379 -12.35 2.80 -12.97
CA THR A 379 -12.90 1.47 -13.25
C THR A 379 -13.75 0.93 -12.10
N ASP A 380 -13.62 1.50 -10.90
CA ASP A 380 -14.53 1.21 -9.80
C ASP A 380 -15.81 2.04 -10.00
N ASP A 381 -16.76 1.46 -10.74
CA ASP A 381 -18.05 2.06 -11.03
C ASP A 381 -18.97 2.16 -9.80
N ARG A 382 -18.56 1.54 -8.69
CA ARG A 382 -19.16 1.63 -7.35
C ARG A 382 -18.35 2.54 -6.42
N GLY A 383 -17.39 3.28 -6.99
CA GLY A 383 -16.36 3.99 -6.27
C GLY A 383 -16.87 5.14 -5.40
N PHE A 384 -15.95 5.59 -4.58
CA PHE A 384 -15.95 6.76 -3.68
C PHE A 384 -16.79 7.98 -4.10
N PHE A 385 -16.89 8.26 -5.41
CA PHE A 385 -17.46 9.50 -5.97
C PHE A 385 -18.95 9.46 -6.22
N ASP A 386 -19.59 8.29 -6.12
CA ASP A 386 -21.05 8.20 -6.22
C ASP A 386 -21.63 7.63 -4.91
N PRO A 387 -22.00 8.49 -3.93
CA PRO A 387 -22.65 8.03 -2.69
C PRO A 387 -23.98 7.29 -2.93
N ARG A 388 -24.50 7.29 -4.16
CA ARG A 388 -25.68 6.50 -4.55
C ARG A 388 -25.35 5.05 -4.90
N ARG A 389 -24.07 4.66 -4.97
CA ARG A 389 -23.63 3.35 -5.48
C ARG A 389 -22.98 2.45 -4.43
N GLY A 390 -22.92 2.90 -3.19
CA GLY A 390 -22.52 2.07 -2.05
C GLY A 390 -21.42 2.70 -1.22
N HIS A 391 -21.09 2.04 -0.11
CA HIS A 391 -19.99 2.43 0.75
C HIS A 391 -18.68 1.78 0.24
N PRO A 392 -17.55 2.51 0.27
CA PRO A 392 -16.23 2.01 -0.10
C PRO A 392 -15.80 0.79 0.72
N TYR A 393 -16.18 0.76 2.00
CA TYR A 393 -15.94 -0.33 2.94
C TYR A 393 -17.05 -0.34 4.02
N PRO A 394 -17.22 -1.44 4.77
CA PRO A 394 -18.25 -1.50 5.81
C PRO A 394 -18.06 -0.45 6.90
N GLY A 395 -19.11 0.29 7.23
CA GLY A 395 -19.05 1.33 8.26
C GLY A 395 -18.42 2.65 7.82
N SER A 396 -18.14 2.86 6.52
CA SER A 396 -17.45 4.07 6.08
C SER A 396 -18.15 5.39 6.44
N GLU A 397 -19.49 5.43 6.47
CA GLU A 397 -20.22 6.64 6.91
C GLU A 397 -19.96 7.02 8.36
N PHE A 398 -19.70 6.01 9.20
CA PHE A 398 -19.35 6.18 10.60
C PHE A 398 -17.86 6.48 10.73
N CYS A 399 -17.01 5.66 10.12
CA CYS A 399 -15.56 5.75 10.25
C CYS A 399 -14.99 7.03 9.66
N ASN A 400 -15.45 7.47 8.49
CA ASN A 400 -14.98 8.71 7.87
C ASN A 400 -15.29 9.96 8.71
N LYS A 401 -16.22 9.88 9.68
CA LYS A 401 -16.52 10.97 10.62
C LYS A 401 -15.71 10.88 11.91
N GLN A 402 -15.21 9.70 12.27
CA GLN A 402 -14.60 9.44 13.58
C GLN A 402 -13.10 9.17 13.54
N SER A 403 -12.59 8.63 12.44
CA SER A 403 -11.18 8.36 12.23
C SER A 403 -10.71 9.03 10.94
N PRO A 404 -9.94 10.13 11.03
CA PRO A 404 -9.24 10.67 9.86
C PRO A 404 -8.40 9.60 9.16
N HIS A 405 -7.75 8.72 9.93
CA HIS A 405 -6.86 7.72 9.36
C HIS A 405 -7.60 6.68 8.49
N ALA A 406 -8.88 6.43 8.78
CA ALA A 406 -9.72 5.61 7.90
C ALA A 406 -9.95 6.26 6.52
N LEU A 407 -10.09 7.60 6.47
CA LEU A 407 -10.09 8.34 5.19
C LEU A 407 -8.74 8.27 4.48
N TYR A 408 -7.62 8.27 5.23
CA TYR A 408 -6.29 8.13 4.65
C TYR A 408 -6.16 6.82 3.86
N HIS A 409 -6.54 5.67 4.42
CA HIS A 409 -6.43 4.38 3.70
C HIS A 409 -7.16 4.39 2.37
N GLU A 410 -8.40 4.89 2.40
CA GLU A 410 -9.25 4.98 1.23
C GLU A 410 -8.62 5.86 0.14
N ARG A 411 -8.15 7.06 0.52
CA ARG A 411 -7.53 8.02 -0.41
C ARG A 411 -6.16 7.58 -0.89
N ALA A 412 -5.38 6.95 -0.03
CA ALA A 412 -4.07 6.43 -0.36
C ALA A 412 -4.19 5.31 -1.40
N ALA A 413 -5.11 4.36 -1.21
CA ALA A 413 -5.33 3.27 -2.16
C ALA A 413 -5.64 3.80 -3.58
N ASP A 414 -6.54 4.79 -3.68
CA ASP A 414 -6.90 5.42 -4.95
C ASP A 414 -5.75 6.24 -5.57
N ALA A 415 -5.12 7.13 -4.79
CA ALA A 415 -4.05 7.99 -5.27
C ALA A 415 -2.86 7.19 -5.79
N VAL A 416 -2.59 6.05 -5.14
CA VAL A 416 -1.54 5.11 -5.56
C VAL A 416 -1.92 4.47 -6.88
N PHE A 417 -3.15 3.96 -7.04
CA PHE A 417 -3.59 3.39 -8.31
C PHE A 417 -3.41 4.40 -9.46
N GLU A 418 -3.80 5.65 -9.21
CA GLU A 418 -3.66 6.74 -10.19
C GLU A 418 -2.20 7.06 -10.49
N LEU A 419 -1.32 7.00 -9.49
CA LEU A 419 0.12 7.13 -9.69
C LEU A 419 0.67 6.07 -10.63
N TYR A 420 0.28 4.80 -10.46
CA TYR A 420 0.69 3.72 -11.35
C TYR A 420 0.18 3.94 -12.78
N ALA A 421 -1.08 4.34 -12.94
CA ALA A 421 -1.64 4.63 -14.26
C ALA A 421 -0.91 5.78 -14.97
N VAL A 422 -0.60 6.86 -14.23
CA VAL A 422 0.18 7.98 -14.78
C VAL A 422 1.63 7.59 -15.03
N ALA A 423 2.24 6.75 -14.18
CA ALA A 423 3.59 6.24 -14.35
C ALA A 423 3.72 5.39 -15.62
N ASP A 424 2.74 4.52 -15.91
CA ASP A 424 2.65 3.75 -17.15
C ASP A 424 2.63 4.68 -18.38
N GLU A 425 1.80 5.73 -18.37
CA GLU A 425 1.74 6.70 -19.47
C GLU A 425 3.08 7.44 -19.68
N VAL A 426 3.73 7.83 -18.59
CA VAL A 426 5.04 8.50 -18.63
C VAL A 426 6.12 7.55 -19.19
N GLU A 427 6.13 6.30 -18.75
CA GLU A 427 7.01 5.26 -19.29
C GLU A 427 6.84 5.10 -20.80
N GLN A 428 5.59 5.00 -21.28
CA GLN A 428 5.31 4.87 -22.71
C GLN A 428 5.84 6.06 -23.51
N LEU A 429 5.69 7.28 -23.00
CA LEU A 429 6.21 8.46 -23.68
C LEU A 429 7.74 8.38 -23.82
N PHE A 430 8.45 7.94 -22.78
CA PHE A 430 9.91 7.82 -22.84
C PHE A 430 10.38 6.71 -23.78
N ILE A 431 9.70 5.57 -23.79
CA ILE A 431 9.98 4.48 -24.74
C ILE A 431 9.78 4.96 -26.18
N GLN A 432 8.68 5.65 -26.47
CA GLN A 432 8.39 6.20 -27.81
C GLN A 432 9.46 7.19 -28.26
N ARG A 433 9.90 8.08 -27.36
CA ARG A 433 10.95 9.07 -27.63
C ARG A 433 12.31 8.41 -27.88
N SER A 434 12.69 7.45 -27.06
CA SER A 434 13.93 6.67 -27.22
C SER A 434 13.97 5.97 -28.59
N ASN A 435 12.85 5.36 -28.98
CA ASN A 435 12.71 4.73 -30.30
C ASN A 435 12.77 5.73 -31.46
N HIS A 436 12.25 6.95 -31.29
CA HIS A 436 12.35 7.99 -32.31
C HIS A 436 13.81 8.43 -32.51
N ARG A 437 14.55 8.63 -31.41
CA ARG A 437 15.98 9.02 -31.47
C ARG A 437 16.85 7.97 -32.14
N ARG A 438 16.63 6.68 -31.88
CA ARG A 438 17.39 5.59 -32.52
C ARG A 438 17.18 5.51 -34.04
N LYS A 439 16.14 6.16 -34.58
CA LYS A 439 15.84 6.20 -36.03
C LYS A 439 16.43 7.42 -36.74
N LEU A 440 16.81 8.46 -36.00
CA LEU A 440 17.51 9.64 -36.52
C LEU A 440 19.02 9.39 -36.52
#